data_AF-A0A6N7DAE2-F1
#
_entry.id   AF-A0A6N7DAE2-F1
#
_cell.length_a   1.000
_cell.length_b   1.000
_cell.length_c   1.000
_cell.angle_alpha   90.00
_cell.angle_beta   90.00
_cell.angle_gamma   90.00
#
_symmetry.space_group_name_H-M   'P 1'
#
loop_
_entity.id
_entity.type
_entity.pdbx_description
1 polymer ?
#
loop_
_entity_poly.entity_id
_entity_poly.type
_entity_poly.pdbx_seq_one_letter_code
_entity_poly.pdbx_strand_id
1 'polypeptide(L)'
;MAQPPRIPPRFVPTLTEVVRGPASGLPPAVQPEPAAAVPAAVVLPDFDGLEEQIVHRVMQRIDVSLDQRLRAAIAAVVQEQTRSIVPRLREEIEAVLRQSVYEAVADELDAFQRPPR
;
A
#
# COMPACT_ATOMS: atom_id res chain seq x y z
N MET A 1 -3.42 24.62 37.86
CA MET A 1 -2.87 23.26 37.75
C MET A 1 -2.39 23.04 36.32
N ALA A 2 -1.27 22.32 36.18
CA ALA A 2 -0.40 22.28 35.02
C ALA A 2 -1.04 21.71 33.75
N GLN A 3 -0.68 22.27 32.60
CA GLN A 3 -0.62 21.51 31.36
C GLN A 3 0.79 21.69 30.77
N PRO A 4 1.67 20.68 30.87
CA PRO A 4 3.00 20.76 30.27
C PRO A 4 2.90 20.75 28.73
N PRO A 5 3.81 21.47 28.03
CA PRO A 5 3.73 21.71 26.60
C PRO A 5 3.89 20.42 25.79
N ARG A 6 3.12 20.30 24.70
CA ARG A 6 3.19 19.18 23.74
C ARG A 6 4.60 19.08 23.16
N ILE A 7 5.37 18.13 23.64
CA ILE A 7 6.70 17.80 23.11
C ILE A 7 6.49 17.17 21.72
N PRO A 8 6.94 17.82 20.62
CA PRO A 8 6.88 17.21 19.31
C PRO A 8 7.89 16.05 19.20
N PRO A 9 7.55 14.95 18.51
CA PRO A 9 8.41 13.78 18.40
C PRO A 9 9.76 14.10 17.75
N ARG A 10 10.84 13.68 18.40
CA ARG A 10 12.26 13.97 18.08
C ARG A 10 12.87 13.00 17.06
N PHE A 11 12.19 12.66 15.99
CA PHE A 11 12.79 11.84 14.92
C PHE A 11 12.28 12.26 13.55
N VAL A 12 12.72 13.45 13.12
CA VAL A 12 12.77 13.77 11.70
C VAL A 12 14.24 13.68 11.31
N PRO A 13 14.70 12.64 10.60
CA PRO A 13 16.01 12.69 9.98
C PRO A 13 15.93 13.75 8.86
N THR A 14 16.65 14.85 9.04
CA THR A 14 16.77 15.88 8.01
C THR A 14 17.60 15.32 6.86
N LEU A 15 16.96 15.10 5.72
CA LEU A 15 17.65 14.85 4.45
C LEU A 15 18.42 16.13 4.07
N THR A 16 19.68 16.20 4.47
CA THR A 16 20.66 17.12 3.90
C THR A 16 21.79 16.30 3.32
N GLU A 17 21.65 15.90 2.06
CA GLU A 17 22.79 15.44 1.27
C GLU A 17 23.70 16.64 0.99
N VAL A 18 24.97 16.51 1.34
CA VAL A 18 25.99 17.52 1.04
C VAL A 18 26.48 17.25 -0.37
N VAL A 19 26.08 18.07 -1.33
CA VAL A 19 26.68 18.10 -2.66
C VAL A 19 28.13 18.56 -2.51
N ARG A 20 29.06 17.61 -2.38
CA ARG A 20 30.48 17.87 -2.58
C ARG A 20 30.65 18.10 -4.08
N GLY A 21 30.71 19.38 -4.47
CA GLY A 21 31.07 19.78 -5.82
C GLY A 21 32.41 19.14 -6.24
N PRO A 22 32.64 18.94 -7.55
CA PRO A 22 33.89 18.40 -8.03
C PRO A 22 34.99 19.47 -7.86
N ALA A 23 35.62 19.50 -6.69
CA ALA A 23 36.96 20.05 -6.58
C ALA A 23 37.90 19.03 -7.22
N SER A 24 38.00 19.12 -8.56
CA SER A 24 38.99 18.45 -9.38
C SER A 24 40.37 18.98 -8.98
N GLY A 25 40.91 18.43 -7.91
CA GLY A 25 42.33 18.51 -7.59
C GLY A 25 43.04 17.45 -8.40
N LEU A 26 43.82 17.87 -9.41
CA LEU A 26 44.79 16.99 -10.06
C LEU A 26 45.77 16.43 -9.03
N PRO A 27 46.11 15.14 -9.11
CA PRO A 27 47.45 14.65 -8.85
C PRO A 27 48.17 14.35 -10.18
N PRO A 28 49.51 14.36 -10.21
CA PRO A 28 50.31 14.41 -11.42
C PRO A 28 50.27 13.10 -12.20
N ALA A 29 50.43 13.23 -13.51
CA ALA A 29 50.64 12.14 -14.44
C ALA A 29 51.80 11.24 -13.99
N VAL A 30 51.52 9.95 -13.81
CA VAL A 30 52.52 8.89 -13.80
C VAL A 30 52.23 8.01 -14.99
N GLN A 31 53.16 8.01 -15.95
CA GLN A 31 53.16 7.19 -17.16
C GLN A 31 53.37 5.70 -16.80
N PRO A 32 53.02 4.76 -17.71
CA PRO A 32 52.71 3.38 -17.36
C PRO A 32 53.97 2.50 -17.37
N GLU A 33 54.13 1.67 -16.33
CA GLU A 33 54.98 0.48 -16.42
C GLU A 33 54.11 -0.76 -16.65
N PRO A 34 54.43 -1.62 -17.63
CA PRO A 34 53.73 -2.88 -17.85
C PRO A 34 54.22 -3.89 -16.81
N ALA A 35 53.72 -3.77 -15.58
CA ALA A 35 53.90 -4.80 -14.58
C ALA A 35 53.00 -5.99 -14.95
N ALA A 36 53.63 -6.97 -15.59
CA ALA A 36 53.29 -8.38 -15.68
C ALA A 36 51.81 -8.73 -15.38
N ALA A 37 51.10 -9.14 -16.43
CA ALA A 37 49.84 -9.84 -16.30
C ALA A 37 50.00 -11.03 -15.34
N VAL A 38 49.55 -10.85 -14.11
CA VAL A 38 49.19 -11.97 -13.24
C VAL A 38 48.12 -12.77 -13.99
N PRO A 39 48.27 -14.09 -14.16
CA PRO A 39 47.20 -14.88 -14.71
C PRO A 39 46.00 -14.63 -13.82
N ALA A 40 44.87 -14.18 -14.41
CA ALA A 40 43.61 -14.10 -13.71
C ALA A 40 43.36 -15.47 -13.10
N ALA A 41 43.60 -15.59 -11.79
CA ALA A 41 43.17 -16.74 -11.05
C ALA A 41 41.69 -16.87 -11.36
N VAL A 42 41.30 -18.01 -11.92
CA VAL A 42 39.89 -18.35 -12.05
C VAL A 42 39.37 -18.33 -10.62
N VAL A 43 38.76 -17.22 -10.22
CA VAL A 43 38.01 -17.12 -8.98
C VAL A 43 36.86 -18.07 -9.22
N LEU A 44 36.98 -19.27 -8.64
CA LEU A 44 35.85 -20.17 -8.51
C LEU A 44 34.74 -19.35 -7.86
N PRO A 45 33.52 -19.35 -8.42
CA PRO A 45 32.44 -18.57 -7.82
C PRO A 45 32.28 -19.04 -6.37
N ASP A 46 32.36 -18.10 -5.43
CA ASP A 46 32.01 -18.38 -4.04
C ASP A 46 30.54 -18.80 -4.04
N PHE A 47 30.30 -20.09 -3.84
CA PHE A 47 28.98 -20.69 -3.88
C PHE A 47 28.04 -20.04 -2.85
N ASP A 48 28.58 -19.60 -1.71
CA ASP A 48 27.84 -18.88 -0.67
C ASP A 48 27.32 -17.51 -1.17
N GLY A 49 28.14 -16.76 -1.91
CA GLY A 49 27.72 -15.48 -2.50
C GLY A 49 26.70 -15.63 -3.63
N LEU A 50 26.75 -16.75 -4.36
CA LEU A 50 25.73 -17.10 -5.35
C LEU A 50 24.40 -17.44 -4.68
N GLU A 51 24.41 -18.21 -3.59
CA GLU A 51 23.20 -18.53 -2.82
C GLU A 51 22.54 -17.26 -2.30
N GLU A 52 23.29 -16.35 -1.67
CA GLU A 52 22.78 -15.06 -1.21
C GLU A 52 22.18 -14.25 -2.36
N GLN A 53 22.84 -14.19 -3.52
CA GLN A 53 22.32 -13.49 -4.70
C GLN A 53 21.01 -14.11 -5.21
N ILE A 54 20.90 -15.44 -5.20
CA ILE A 54 19.67 -16.15 -5.56
C ILE A 54 18.57 -15.82 -4.55
N VAL A 55 18.84 -15.86 -3.25
CA VAL A 55 17.86 -15.52 -2.20
C VAL A 55 17.35 -14.11 -2.40
N HIS A 56 18.22 -13.12 -2.60
CA HIS A 56 17.81 -11.73 -2.83
C HIS A 56 16.91 -11.60 -4.07
N ARG A 57 17.28 -12.26 -5.16
CA ARG A 57 16.48 -12.25 -6.40
C ARG A 57 15.13 -12.94 -6.20
N VAL A 58 15.08 -14.04 -5.45
CA VAL A 58 13.85 -14.76 -5.13
C VAL A 58 12.96 -13.91 -4.23
N MET A 59 13.50 -13.30 -3.18
CA MET A 59 12.76 -12.40 -2.29
C MET A 59 12.13 -11.25 -3.07
N GLN A 60 12.91 -10.54 -3.89
CA GLN A 60 12.40 -9.45 -4.72
C GLN A 60 11.30 -9.93 -5.68
N ARG A 61 11.45 -11.11 -6.28
CA ARG A 61 10.44 -11.67 -7.18
C ARG A 61 9.17 -12.08 -6.43
N ILE A 62 9.31 -12.66 -5.24
CA ILE A 62 8.19 -13.04 -4.39
C ILE A 62 7.43 -11.80 -3.94
N ASP A 63 8.12 -10.74 -3.52
CA ASP A 63 7.49 -9.49 -3.08
C ASP A 63 6.58 -8.92 -4.17
N VAL A 64 7.09 -8.81 -5.40
CA VAL A 64 6.31 -8.32 -6.54
C VAL A 64 5.14 -9.27 -6.85
N SER A 65 5.35 -10.59 -6.79
CA SER A 65 4.28 -11.56 -7.06
C SER A 65 3.20 -11.53 -5.98
N LEU A 66 3.57 -11.35 -4.72
CA LEU A 66 2.65 -11.26 -3.59
C LEU A 66 1.83 -9.99 -3.67
N ASP A 67 2.45 -8.83 -3.95
CA ASP A 67 1.71 -7.57 -4.12
C ASP A 67 0.68 -7.68 -5.25
N GLN A 68 1.06 -8.25 -6.41
CA GLN A 68 0.15 -8.46 -7.52
C GLN A 68 -1.01 -9.41 -7.16
N ARG A 69 -0.71 -10.53 -6.49
CA ARG A 69 -1.73 -11.51 -6.05
C ARG A 69 -2.67 -10.90 -5.01
N LEU A 70 -2.13 -10.12 -4.08
CA LEU A 70 -2.91 -9.43 -3.06
C LEU A 70 -3.86 -8.42 -3.69
N ARG A 71 -3.37 -7.58 -4.61
CA ARG A 71 -4.22 -6.62 -5.35
C ARG A 71 -5.33 -7.33 -6.13
N ALA A 72 -5.01 -8.42 -6.81
CA ALA A 72 -6.00 -9.20 -7.55
C ALA A 72 -7.06 -9.82 -6.63
N ALA A 73 -6.64 -10.37 -5.48
CA ALA A 73 -7.55 -10.95 -4.49
C ALA A 73 -8.48 -9.89 -3.90
N ILE A 74 -7.94 -8.71 -3.52
CA ILE A 74 -8.74 -7.60 -3.01
C ILE A 74 -9.74 -7.12 -4.08
N ALA A 75 -9.30 -6.96 -5.33
CA ALA A 75 -10.19 -6.54 -6.42
C ALA A 75 -11.34 -7.52 -6.62
N ALA A 76 -11.07 -8.83 -6.58
CA ALA A 76 -12.10 -9.86 -6.69
C ALA A 76 -13.11 -9.79 -5.53
N VAL A 77 -12.63 -9.65 -4.29
CA VAL A 77 -13.50 -9.55 -3.11
C VAL A 77 -14.36 -8.28 -3.17
N VAL A 78 -13.76 -7.13 -3.51
CA VAL A 78 -14.50 -5.86 -3.62
C VAL A 78 -15.53 -5.93 -4.73
N GLN A 79 -15.19 -6.53 -5.87
CA GLN A 79 -16.13 -6.69 -6.99
C GLN A 79 -17.31 -7.58 -6.60
N GLU A 80 -17.04 -8.71 -5.94
CA GLU A 80 -18.07 -9.63 -5.46
C GLU A 80 -18.97 -8.96 -4.42
N GLN A 81 -18.37 -8.28 -3.44
CA GLN A 81 -19.11 -7.54 -2.41
C GLN A 81 -19.96 -6.43 -3.04
N THR A 82 -19.40 -5.60 -3.92
CA THR A 82 -20.13 -4.52 -4.59
C THR A 82 -21.31 -5.05 -5.40
N ARG A 83 -21.11 -6.16 -6.13
CA ARG A 83 -22.17 -6.82 -6.91
C ARG A 83 -23.29 -7.35 -6.01
N SER A 84 -22.96 -7.81 -4.81
CA SER A 84 -23.93 -8.37 -3.86
C SER A 84 -24.67 -7.32 -3.01
N ILE A 85 -24.10 -6.13 -2.82
CA ILE A 85 -24.67 -5.09 -1.94
C ILE A 85 -25.95 -4.48 -2.55
N VAL A 86 -25.94 -4.12 -3.84
CA VAL A 86 -27.08 -3.47 -4.50
C VAL A 86 -28.39 -4.27 -4.39
N PRO A 87 -28.45 -5.58 -4.71
CA PRO A 87 -29.70 -6.34 -4.58
C PRO A 87 -30.14 -6.48 -3.12
N ARG A 88 -29.22 -6.67 -2.17
CA ARG A 88 -29.56 -6.73 -0.74
C ARG A 88 -30.16 -5.43 -0.22
N LEU A 89 -29.54 -4.29 -0.56
CA LEU A 89 -30.07 -2.98 -0.20
C LEU A 89 -31.45 -2.74 -0.82
N ARG A 90 -31.66 -3.19 -2.07
CA ARG A 90 -32.98 -3.08 -2.71
C ARG A 90 -34.04 -3.85 -1.91
N GLU A 91 -33.75 -5.06 -1.49
CA GLU A 91 -34.67 -5.88 -0.68
C GLU A 91 -34.96 -5.22 0.69
N GLU A 92 -33.92 -4.71 1.35
CA GLU A 92 -34.07 -3.99 2.63
C GLU A 92 -34.91 -2.71 2.48
N ILE A 93 -34.63 -1.91 1.45
CA ILE A 93 -35.39 -0.69 1.16
C ILE A 93 -36.84 -1.03 0.83
N GLU A 94 -37.10 -2.08 0.05
CA GLU A 94 -38.47 -2.49 -0.27
C GLU A 94 -39.24 -2.92 1.00
N ALA A 95 -38.60 -3.68 1.89
CA ALA A 95 -39.21 -4.09 3.14
C ALA A 95 -39.57 -2.89 4.03
N VAL A 96 -38.65 -1.93 4.18
CA VAL A 96 -38.89 -0.69 4.92
C VAL A 96 -39.99 0.13 4.27
N LEU A 97 -39.97 0.28 2.94
CA LEU A 97 -40.97 1.04 2.20
C LEU A 97 -42.38 0.43 2.36
N ARG A 98 -42.50 -0.90 2.26
CA ARG A 98 -43.77 -1.60 2.46
C ARG A 98 -44.35 -1.34 3.85
N GLN A 99 -43.50 -1.40 4.88
CA GLN A 99 -43.91 -1.11 6.25
C GLN A 99 -44.39 0.33 6.40
N SER A 100 -43.62 1.31 5.91
CA SER A 100 -43.99 2.73 6.01
C SER A 100 -45.27 3.05 5.23
N VAL A 101 -45.47 2.43 4.06
CA VAL A 101 -46.71 2.59 3.29
C VAL A 101 -47.89 1.98 4.04
N TYR A 102 -47.72 0.80 4.65
CA TYR A 102 -48.78 0.17 5.44
C TYR A 102 -49.19 1.05 6.63
N GLU A 103 -48.22 1.58 7.37
CA GLU A 103 -48.45 2.48 8.51
C GLU A 103 -49.16 3.77 8.06
N ALA A 104 -48.66 4.43 7.02
CA ALA A 104 -49.27 5.65 6.50
C ALA A 104 -50.70 5.42 6.00
N VAL A 105 -50.98 4.29 5.33
CA VAL A 105 -52.33 3.97 4.87
C VAL A 105 -53.27 3.68 6.05
N ALA A 106 -52.78 2.99 7.09
CA ALA A 106 -53.57 2.77 8.31
C ALA A 106 -53.93 4.09 8.99
N ASP A 107 -52.98 5.02 9.11
CA ASP A 107 -53.20 6.35 9.68
C ASP A 107 -54.24 7.17 8.89
N GLU A 108 -54.17 7.14 7.56
CA GLU A 108 -55.14 7.80 6.67
C GLU A 108 -56.54 7.18 6.84
N LEU A 109 -56.65 5.85 6.88
CA LEU A 109 -57.93 5.17 7.09
C LEU A 109 -58.56 5.51 8.44
N ASP A 110 -57.77 5.63 9.49
CA ASP A 110 -58.23 6.06 10.82
C ASP A 110 -58.67 7.53 10.83
N ALA A 111 -57.97 8.39 10.09
CA ALA A 111 -58.35 9.80 9.93
C ALA A 111 -59.70 9.94 9.20
N PHE A 112 -59.94 9.15 8.14
CA PHE A 112 -61.23 9.13 7.44
C PHE A 112 -62.39 8.59 8.29
N GLN A 113 -62.11 7.66 9.21
CA GLN A 113 -63.12 7.08 10.10
C GLN A 113 -63.49 7.98 11.28
N ARG A 114 -62.64 8.96 11.63
CA ARG A 114 -62.91 9.88 12.73
C ARG A 114 -63.87 10.99 12.27
N PRO A 115 -65.11 11.08 12.79
CA PRO A 115 -66.05 12.11 12.34
C PRO A 115 -65.56 13.51 12.74
N PRO A 116 -65.89 14.56 11.96
CA PRO A 116 -65.59 15.93 12.33
C PRO A 116 -66.33 16.29 13.63
N ARG A 117 -65.61 16.87 14.60
CA ARG A 117 -66.17 17.39 15.86
C ARG A 117 -66.73 18.78 15.69
#